data_AF-A0A1V6BCZ7-F1
#
_entry.id   AF-A0A1V6BCZ7-F1
#
_cell.length_a   1.000
_cell.length_b   1.000
_cell.length_c   1.000
_cell.angle_alpha   90.00
_cell.angle_beta   90.00
_cell.angle_gamma   90.00
#
_symmetry.space_group_name_H-M   'P 1'
#
loop_
_entity.id
_entity.type
_entity.pdbx_description
1 polymer ?
#
loop_
_entity_poly.entity_id
_entity_poly.type
_entity_poly.pdbx_seq_one_letter_code
_entity_poly.pdbx_strand_id
1 'polypeptide(L)'
;MNKICILAIAFIFITASGTAQYRVNKLKYDYHDYTRSAGDRYDPIVAGVTSSLLPGLGQIISGEPGRGFVFMGAFAGCAAIYITGIVRTYDVLGAGISGEDVKEGGLSMMLLGGTATLGIMVWSVVDAVRVAKVNNLAWRERELSSIFEIEPFINFINYTPVSSVQTGVTFKLIF
;
A
#
# COMPACT_ATOMS: atom_id res chain seq x y z
N MET A 1 -11.60 -14.04 24.27
CA MET A 1 -10.87 -14.01 22.98
C MET A 1 -9.44 -14.47 23.23
N ASN A 2 -9.03 -15.62 22.69
CA ASN A 2 -7.75 -16.26 23.08
C ASN A 2 -6.55 -15.43 22.61
N LYS A 3 -5.59 -15.19 23.52
CA LYS A 3 -4.37 -14.41 23.29
C LYS A 3 -3.55 -14.89 22.08
N ILE A 4 -3.71 -16.16 21.72
CA ILE A 4 -3.10 -16.82 20.55
C ILE A 4 -3.61 -16.23 19.23
N CYS A 5 -4.91 -15.90 19.11
CA CYS A 5 -5.46 -15.28 17.90
C CYS A 5 -4.93 -13.86 17.69
N ILE A 6 -4.77 -13.10 18.78
CA ILE A 6 -4.22 -11.73 18.73
C ILE A 6 -2.75 -11.75 18.30
N LEU A 7 -1.96 -12.70 18.84
CA LEU A 7 -0.57 -12.89 18.44
C LEU A 7 -0.42 -13.35 16.98
N ALA A 8 -1.29 -14.24 16.50
CA ALA A 8 -1.29 -14.66 15.10
C ALA A 8 -1.65 -13.51 14.15
N ILE A 9 -2.65 -12.69 14.50
CA ILE A 9 -3.02 -11.49 13.74
C ILE A 9 -1.85 -10.50 13.73
N ALA A 10 -1.26 -10.18 14.89
CA ALA A 10 -0.12 -9.29 14.99
C ALA A 10 1.10 -9.78 14.17
N PHE A 11 1.34 -11.09 14.13
CA PHE A 11 2.41 -11.69 13.34
C PHE A 11 2.16 -11.60 11.82
N ILE A 12 0.91 -11.73 11.38
CA ILE A 12 0.51 -11.50 9.97
C ILE A 12 0.72 -10.03 9.57
N PHE A 13 0.40 -9.08 10.44
CA PHE A 13 0.62 -7.65 10.19
C PHE A 13 2.10 -7.28 10.04
N ILE A 14 2.97 -7.87 10.86
CA ILE A 14 4.41 -7.63 10.83
C ILE A 14 5.05 -8.22 9.56
N THR A 15 4.59 -9.38 9.11
CA THR A 15 5.15 -10.05 7.92
C THR A 15 4.67 -9.42 6.60
N ALA A 16 3.41 -8.95 6.53
CA ALA A 16 2.84 -8.34 5.32
C ALA A 16 3.43 -6.97 4.95
N SER A 17 4.10 -6.29 5.89
CA SER A 17 4.73 -4.98 5.68
C SER A 17 6.18 -5.06 5.19
N GLY A 18 6.80 -6.26 5.15
CA GLY A 18 8.20 -6.46 4.77
C GLY A 18 8.49 -6.43 3.26
N THR A 19 7.54 -6.78 2.41
CA THR A 19 7.76 -7.07 0.96
C THR A 19 6.92 -6.20 0.01
N ALA A 20 6.53 -5.00 0.43
CA ALA A 20 5.74 -4.10 -0.40
C ALA A 20 6.60 -3.45 -1.51
N GLN A 21 6.28 -3.72 -2.79
CA GLN A 21 7.00 -3.21 -3.96
C GLN A 21 6.89 -1.66 -4.03
N TYR A 22 5.74 -1.11 -3.65
CA TYR A 22 5.48 0.32 -3.53
C TYR A 22 6.47 1.02 -2.59
N ARG A 23 6.94 0.35 -1.53
CA ARG A 23 7.91 0.95 -0.58
C ARG A 23 9.23 1.27 -1.26
N VAL A 24 9.63 0.47 -2.24
CA VAL A 24 10.84 0.68 -3.05
C VAL A 24 10.54 1.68 -4.16
N ASN A 25 9.44 1.49 -4.89
CA ASN A 25 9.09 2.33 -6.03
C ASN A 25 8.92 3.81 -5.64
N LYS A 26 8.32 4.11 -4.48
CA LYS A 26 8.11 5.50 -4.02
C LYS A 26 9.40 6.28 -3.74
N LEU A 27 10.55 5.61 -3.64
CA LEU A 27 11.85 6.27 -3.47
C LEU A 27 12.36 6.87 -4.77
N LYS A 28 11.89 6.35 -5.90
CA LYS A 28 12.28 6.77 -7.25
C LYS A 28 11.18 7.52 -7.99
N TYR A 29 9.91 7.21 -7.71
CA TYR A 29 8.77 7.79 -8.41
C TYR A 29 7.87 8.55 -7.45
N ASP A 30 7.47 9.76 -7.85
CA ASP A 30 6.43 10.53 -7.19
C ASP A 30 5.07 10.25 -7.86
N TYR A 31 4.02 10.14 -7.05
CA TYR A 31 2.65 9.99 -7.54
C TYR A 31 2.10 11.28 -8.17
N HIS A 32 2.70 12.44 -7.90
CA HIS A 32 2.34 13.71 -8.52
C HIS A 32 2.72 13.80 -9.99
N ASP A 33 3.80 13.12 -10.38
CA ASP A 33 4.29 13.09 -11.77
C ASP A 33 3.49 12.13 -12.66
N TYR A 34 2.55 11.39 -12.06
CA TYR A 34 1.75 10.43 -12.79
C TYR A 34 0.77 11.11 -13.74
N THR A 35 0.89 10.73 -15.02
CA THR A 35 -0.08 11.01 -16.07
C THR A 35 -0.60 9.69 -16.63
N ARG A 36 -1.92 9.63 -16.88
CA ARG A 36 -2.57 8.43 -17.41
C ARG A 36 -2.05 8.13 -18.81
N SER A 37 -1.63 6.88 -19.03
CA SER A 37 -1.26 6.34 -20.33
C SER A 37 -2.16 5.16 -20.70
N ALA A 38 -2.43 4.95 -21.98
CA ALA A 38 -3.27 3.85 -22.45
C ALA A 38 -2.68 2.45 -22.18
N GLY A 39 -1.37 2.36 -21.93
CA GLY A 39 -0.68 1.12 -21.55
C GLY A 39 -0.55 0.90 -20.04
N ASP A 40 -1.18 1.73 -19.21
CA ASP A 40 -1.07 1.59 -17.75
C ASP A 40 -1.77 0.30 -17.27
N ARG A 41 -1.03 -0.51 -16.51
CA ARG A 41 -1.52 -1.79 -15.98
C ARG A 41 -2.60 -1.63 -14.91
N TYR A 42 -2.51 -0.59 -14.10
CA TYR A 42 -3.40 -0.37 -12.95
C TYR A 42 -4.21 0.91 -13.17
N ASP A 43 -5.54 0.89 -12.97
CA ASP A 43 -6.32 2.14 -13.02
C ASP A 43 -6.44 2.75 -11.61
N PRO A 44 -5.91 3.97 -11.36
CA PRO A 44 -6.01 4.63 -10.06
C PRO A 44 -7.45 4.92 -9.61
N ILE A 45 -8.38 5.16 -10.53
CA ILE A 45 -9.79 5.38 -10.17
C ILE A 45 -10.41 4.06 -9.70
N VAL A 46 -10.19 2.97 -10.43
CA VAL A 46 -10.70 1.65 -10.03
C VAL A 46 -10.08 1.22 -8.70
N ALA A 47 -8.79 1.46 -8.49
CA ALA A 47 -8.13 1.24 -7.21
C ALA A 47 -8.77 2.05 -6.05
N GLY A 48 -9.06 3.33 -6.27
CA GLY A 48 -9.75 4.15 -5.28
C GLY A 48 -11.17 3.66 -4.97
N VAL A 49 -11.96 3.36 -6.01
CA VAL A 49 -13.35 2.88 -5.86
C VAL A 49 -13.38 1.54 -5.14
N THR A 50 -12.54 0.59 -5.53
CA THR A 50 -12.50 -0.72 -4.87
C THR A 50 -12.07 -0.63 -3.41
N SER A 51 -11.11 0.22 -3.06
CA SER A 51 -10.76 0.47 -1.66
C SER A 51 -11.83 1.24 -0.88
N SER A 52 -12.71 1.99 -1.56
CA SER A 52 -13.85 2.64 -0.91
C SER A 52 -14.95 1.65 -0.52
N LEU A 53 -15.11 0.57 -1.30
CA LEU A 53 -16.06 -0.50 -1.01
C LEU A 53 -15.55 -1.42 0.09
N LEU A 54 -14.27 -1.81 0.00
CA LEU A 54 -13.64 -2.64 1.01
C LEU A 54 -12.17 -2.21 1.17
N PRO A 55 -11.78 -1.70 2.36
CA PRO A 55 -10.43 -1.24 2.61
C PRO A 55 -9.40 -2.33 2.30
N GLY A 56 -8.43 -2.01 1.44
CA GLY A 56 -7.36 -2.91 1.03
C GLY A 56 -7.51 -3.55 -0.35
N LEU A 57 -8.71 -3.57 -0.95
CA LEU A 57 -8.90 -4.15 -2.28
C LEU A 57 -8.15 -3.40 -3.38
N GLY A 58 -8.16 -2.07 -3.34
CA GLY A 58 -7.46 -1.23 -4.31
C GLY A 58 -5.97 -1.49 -4.32
N GLN A 59 -5.37 -1.74 -3.15
CA GLN A 59 -3.97 -2.15 -3.03
C GLN A 59 -3.74 -3.54 -3.64
N ILE A 60 -4.61 -4.52 -3.40
CA ILE A 60 -4.50 -5.88 -3.96
C ILE A 60 -4.50 -5.83 -5.49
N ILE A 61 -5.47 -5.15 -6.09
CA ILE A 61 -5.57 -5.06 -7.56
C ILE A 61 -4.45 -4.22 -8.18
N SER A 62 -3.82 -3.34 -7.39
CA SER A 62 -2.65 -2.54 -7.80
C SER A 62 -1.31 -3.27 -7.60
N GLY A 63 -1.34 -4.59 -7.36
CA GLY A 63 -0.16 -5.42 -7.21
C GLY A 63 0.47 -5.43 -5.81
N GLU A 64 -0.23 -4.94 -4.79
CA GLU A 64 0.24 -4.86 -3.40
C GLU A 64 -0.65 -5.66 -2.42
N PRO A 65 -0.77 -7.00 -2.57
CA PRO A 65 -1.66 -7.79 -1.73
C PRO A 65 -1.31 -7.73 -0.24
N GLY A 66 -0.02 -7.70 0.11
CA GLY A 66 0.42 -7.58 1.50
C GLY A 66 -0.09 -6.31 2.18
N ARG A 67 0.01 -5.15 1.50
CA ARG A 67 -0.54 -3.88 2.00
C ARG A 67 -2.07 -3.93 2.08
N GLY A 68 -2.71 -4.56 1.10
CA GLY A 68 -4.16 -4.71 1.10
C GLY A 68 -4.68 -5.49 2.30
N PHE A 69 -4.05 -6.62 2.62
CA PHE A 69 -4.40 -7.41 3.81
C PHE A 69 -4.16 -6.66 5.13
N VAL A 70 -3.15 -5.79 5.19
CA VAL A 70 -2.94 -4.90 6.34
C VAL A 70 -4.13 -3.95 6.51
N PHE A 71 -4.61 -3.30 5.44
CA PHE A 71 -5.80 -2.45 5.53
C PHE A 71 -7.06 -3.24 5.91
N MET A 72 -7.29 -4.41 5.31
CA MET A 72 -8.42 -5.28 5.64
C MET A 72 -8.39 -5.73 7.10
N GLY A 73 -7.22 -6.16 7.59
CA GLY A 73 -7.04 -6.57 8.97
C GLY A 73 -7.26 -5.40 9.92
N ALA A 74 -6.75 -4.20 9.58
CA ALA A 74 -6.87 -3.03 10.44
C ALA A 74 -8.33 -2.61 10.54
N PHE A 75 -9.03 -2.61 9.41
CA PHE A 75 -10.48 -2.38 9.35
C PHE A 75 -11.24 -3.40 10.20
N ALA A 76 -10.96 -4.69 10.06
CA ALA A 76 -11.61 -5.75 10.85
C ALA A 76 -11.35 -5.58 12.36
N GLY A 77 -10.11 -5.22 12.75
CA GLY A 77 -9.75 -4.96 14.14
C GLY A 77 -10.51 -3.77 14.74
N CYS A 78 -10.55 -2.64 14.03
CA CYS A 78 -11.29 -1.45 14.47
C CYS A 78 -12.80 -1.68 14.51
N ALA A 79 -13.35 -2.42 13.53
CA ALA A 79 -14.75 -2.81 13.51
C ALA A 79 -15.10 -3.73 14.69
N ALA A 80 -14.22 -4.67 15.07
CA ALA A 80 -14.42 -5.53 16.23
C ALA A 80 -14.44 -4.71 17.55
N ILE A 81 -13.56 -3.71 17.68
CA ILE A 81 -13.57 -2.78 18.84
C ILE A 81 -14.88 -1.99 18.86
N TYR A 82 -15.32 -1.48 17.71
CA TYR A 82 -16.59 -0.75 17.58
C TYR A 82 -17.80 -1.58 18.03
N ILE A 83 -17.93 -2.80 17.50
CA ILE A 83 -19.02 -3.72 17.84
C ILE A 83 -18.98 -4.11 19.32
N THR A 84 -17.79 -4.37 19.86
CA THR A 84 -17.63 -4.68 21.30
C THR A 84 -18.08 -3.50 22.17
N GLY A 85 -17.74 -2.27 21.76
CA GLY A 85 -18.21 -1.05 22.42
C GLY A 85 -19.73 -0.94 22.42
N ILE A 86 -20.37 -1.19 21.27
CA ILE A 86 -21.84 -1.20 21.15
C ILE A 86 -22.47 -2.19 22.12
N VAL A 87 -22.02 -3.45 22.11
CA VAL A 87 -22.58 -4.52 22.97
C VAL A 87 -22.43 -4.16 24.44
N ARG A 88 -21.24 -3.71 24.84
CA ARG A 88 -20.96 -3.25 26.22
C ARG A 88 -21.87 -2.09 26.63
N THR A 89 -22.08 -1.12 25.76
CA THR A 89 -22.98 0.02 26.05
C THR A 89 -24.41 -0.46 26.26
N TYR A 90 -24.93 -1.35 25.42
CA TYR A 90 -26.28 -1.90 25.59
C TYR A 90 -26.43 -2.74 26.86
N ASP A 91 -25.45 -3.58 27.20
CA ASP A 91 -25.49 -4.40 28.41
C ASP A 91 -25.56 -3.56 29.68
N VAL A 92 -24.74 -2.49 29.77
CA VAL A 92 -24.71 -1.62 30.96
C VAL A 92 -26.00 -0.80 31.07
N LEU A 93 -26.53 -0.28 29.95
CA LEU A 93 -27.82 0.42 29.94
C LEU A 93 -28.99 -0.51 30.31
N GLY A 94 -29.00 -1.74 29.81
CA GLY A 94 -30.04 -2.74 30.10
C GLY A 94 -30.01 -3.26 31.53
N ALA A 95 -28.86 -3.25 32.18
CA ALA A 95 -28.68 -3.65 33.58
C ALA A 95 -29.08 -2.56 34.60
N GLY A 96 -29.46 -1.35 34.15
CA GLY A 96 -29.82 -0.24 35.05
C GLY A 96 -28.66 0.32 35.87
N ILE A 97 -27.41 0.07 35.43
CA ILE A 97 -26.19 0.50 36.10
C ILE A 97 -25.89 1.97 35.78
N SER A 98 -25.20 2.68 36.68
CA SER A 98 -24.93 4.12 36.61
C SER A 98 -24.26 4.55 35.30
N GLY A 99 -24.51 5.79 34.87
CA GLY A 99 -23.94 6.34 33.63
C GLY A 99 -22.41 6.49 33.61
N GLU A 100 -21.73 6.30 34.74
CA GLU A 100 -20.27 6.30 34.83
C GLU A 100 -19.68 5.00 34.25
N ASP A 101 -20.25 3.83 34.56
CA ASP A 101 -19.81 2.55 33.98
C ASP A 101 -20.11 2.44 32.47
N VAL A 102 -21.15 3.14 31.98
CA VAL A 102 -21.44 3.24 30.53
C VAL A 102 -20.35 4.03 29.80
N LYS A 103 -19.81 5.07 30.46
CA LYS A 103 -18.70 5.89 29.96
C LYS A 103 -17.36 5.16 30.11
N GLU A 104 -17.19 4.41 31.19
CA GLU A 104 -16.00 3.57 31.44
C GLU A 104 -16.03 2.28 30.61
N GLY A 105 -15.73 2.44 29.32
CA GLY A 105 -15.28 1.35 28.46
C GLY A 105 -16.24 0.96 27.34
N GLY A 106 -17.56 1.14 27.50
CA GLY A 106 -18.52 0.86 26.41
C GLY A 106 -18.52 1.97 25.35
N LEU A 107 -18.96 3.16 25.76
CA LEU A 107 -19.08 4.32 24.87
C LEU A 107 -17.72 4.73 24.27
N SER A 108 -16.66 4.68 25.06
CA SER A 108 -15.31 5.03 24.63
C SER A 108 -14.77 4.06 23.57
N MET A 109 -14.99 2.75 23.72
CA MET A 109 -14.62 1.76 22.71
C MET A 109 -15.44 1.92 21.43
N MET A 110 -16.73 2.23 21.55
CA MET A 110 -17.60 2.51 20.39
C MET A 110 -17.07 3.72 19.61
N LEU A 111 -16.83 4.86 20.27
CA LEU A 111 -16.34 6.06 19.58
C LEU A 111 -14.94 5.86 18.99
N LEU A 112 -14.03 5.22 19.73
CA LEU A 112 -12.69 4.92 19.25
C LEU A 112 -12.70 3.98 18.05
N GLY A 113 -13.42 2.85 18.15
CA GLY A 113 -13.53 1.87 17.06
C GLY A 113 -14.19 2.44 15.82
N GLY A 114 -15.26 3.24 16.00
CA GLY A 114 -15.99 3.86 14.89
C GLY A 114 -15.14 4.90 14.14
N THR A 115 -14.50 5.81 14.87
CA THR A 115 -13.62 6.84 14.28
C THR A 115 -12.39 6.23 13.61
N ALA A 116 -11.77 5.22 14.22
CA ALA A 116 -10.64 4.51 13.63
C ALA A 116 -11.04 3.76 12.34
N THR A 117 -12.21 3.10 12.33
CA THR A 117 -12.74 2.42 11.15
C THR A 117 -12.92 3.39 9.98
N LEU A 118 -13.54 4.56 10.22
CA LEU A 118 -13.70 5.60 9.20
C LEU A 118 -12.36 6.15 8.71
N GLY A 119 -11.41 6.39 9.63
CA GLY A 119 -10.07 6.82 9.29
C GLY A 119 -9.35 5.83 8.38
N ILE A 120 -9.48 4.53 8.65
CA ILE A 120 -8.89 3.46 7.83
C ILE A 120 -9.54 3.41 6.44
N MET A 121 -10.86 3.59 6.32
CA MET A 121 -11.53 3.63 5.01
C MET A 121 -10.98 4.76 4.13
N VAL A 122 -10.92 5.98 4.66
CA VAL A 122 -10.41 7.15 3.92
C VAL A 122 -8.94 6.97 3.57
N TRP A 123 -8.12 6.52 4.54
CA TRP A 123 -6.70 6.28 4.30
C TRP A 123 -6.50 5.20 3.23
N SER A 124 -7.24 4.09 3.29
CA SER A 124 -7.11 3.01 2.31
C SER A 124 -7.37 3.47 0.88
N VAL A 125 -8.36 4.35 0.67
CA VAL A 125 -8.65 4.92 -0.66
C VAL A 125 -7.48 5.77 -1.16
N VAL A 126 -7.01 6.72 -0.36
CA VAL A 126 -5.91 7.62 -0.74
C VAL A 126 -4.63 6.82 -1.02
N ASP A 127 -4.34 5.83 -0.19
CA ASP A 127 -3.18 4.95 -0.36
C ASP A 127 -3.29 4.10 -1.64
N ALA A 128 -4.46 3.51 -1.93
CA ALA A 128 -4.66 2.71 -3.14
C ALA A 128 -4.43 3.52 -4.42
N VAL A 129 -4.93 4.75 -4.46
CA VAL A 129 -4.70 5.66 -5.60
C VAL A 129 -3.22 5.95 -5.78
N ARG A 130 -2.50 6.26 -4.69
CA ARG A 130 -1.05 6.54 -4.74
C ARG A 130 -0.26 5.31 -5.17
N VAL A 131 -0.62 4.13 -4.67
CA VAL A 131 0.00 2.85 -5.03
C VAL A 131 -0.15 2.57 -6.52
N ALA A 132 -1.36 2.68 -7.07
CA ALA A 132 -1.62 2.46 -8.50
C ALA A 132 -0.75 3.38 -9.37
N LYS A 133 -0.71 4.67 -9.03
CA LYS A 133 0.08 5.68 -9.75
C LYS A 133 1.58 5.36 -9.77
N VAL A 134 2.16 5.11 -8.61
CA VAL A 134 3.60 4.82 -8.47
C VAL A 134 3.96 3.49 -9.13
N ASN A 135 3.11 2.46 -9.02
CA ASN A 135 3.35 1.17 -9.63
C ASN A 135 3.22 1.23 -11.17
N ASN A 136 2.35 2.08 -11.72
CA ASN A 136 2.32 2.34 -13.16
C ASN A 136 3.60 3.03 -13.66
N LEU A 137 4.10 4.03 -12.93
CA LEU A 137 5.37 4.69 -13.29
C LEU A 137 6.52 3.68 -13.32
N ALA A 138 6.61 2.84 -12.29
CA ALA A 138 7.60 1.76 -12.24
C ALA A 138 7.44 0.73 -13.36
N TRP A 139 6.18 0.39 -13.72
CA TRP A 139 5.88 -0.53 -14.80
C TRP A 139 6.33 0.02 -16.16
N ARG A 140 6.00 1.28 -16.45
CA ARG A 140 6.38 1.95 -17.70
C ARG A 140 7.89 2.01 -17.90
N GLU A 141 8.64 2.34 -16.84
CA GLU A 141 10.10 2.35 -16.96
C GLU A 141 10.65 0.95 -17.21
N ARG A 142 10.10 -0.08 -16.55
CA ARG A 142 10.50 -1.47 -16.79
C ARG A 142 10.23 -1.89 -18.23
N GLU A 143 9.06 -1.59 -18.78
CA GLU A 143 8.74 -1.87 -20.18
C GLU A 143 9.67 -1.12 -21.14
N LEU A 144 9.94 0.17 -20.91
CA LEU A 144 10.88 0.93 -21.73
C LEU A 144 12.29 0.35 -21.68
N SER A 145 12.79 0.00 -20.49
CA SER A 145 14.10 -0.62 -20.30
C SER A 145 14.22 -2.02 -20.92
N SER A 146 13.09 -2.72 -21.10
CA SER A 146 13.08 -4.03 -21.74
C SER A 146 13.22 -3.96 -23.26
N ILE A 147 12.89 -2.82 -23.87
CA ILE A 147 12.98 -2.59 -25.31
C ILE A 147 14.29 -1.86 -25.66
N PHE A 148 14.74 -0.97 -24.78
CA PHE A 148 15.89 -0.09 -24.99
C PHE A 148 16.90 -0.19 -23.84
N GLU A 149 18.14 -0.58 -24.17
CA GLU A 149 19.26 -0.64 -23.24
C GLU A 149 20.34 0.36 -23.70
N ILE A 150 20.72 1.28 -22.82
CA ILE A 150 21.75 2.31 -23.07
C ILE A 150 22.94 2.01 -22.16
N GLU A 151 24.05 1.61 -22.74
CA GLU A 151 25.27 1.28 -21.99
C GLU A 151 26.40 2.25 -22.39
N PRO A 152 27.00 2.99 -21.43
CA PRO A 152 28.21 3.72 -21.71
C PRO A 152 29.36 2.73 -21.92
N PHE A 153 30.20 2.96 -22.95
CA PHE A 153 31.40 2.17 -23.16
C PHE A 153 32.64 3.06 -23.18
N ILE A 154 33.73 2.51 -22.62
CA ILE A 154 35.06 3.08 -22.66
C ILE A 154 35.96 2.00 -23.25
N ASN A 155 36.54 2.28 -24.42
CA ASN A 155 37.44 1.38 -25.11
C ASN A 155 38.84 2.01 -25.18
N PHE A 156 39.85 1.25 -24.76
CA PHE A 156 41.25 1.67 -24.78
C PHE A 156 41.91 1.06 -26.01
N ILE A 157 42.14 1.89 -27.04
CA ILE A 157 42.76 1.46 -28.27
C ILE A 157 44.26 1.75 -28.17
N ASN A 158 45.06 0.69 -28.07
CA ASN A 158 46.51 0.78 -28.04
C ASN A 158 47.07 0.49 -29.44
N TYR A 159 47.50 1.52 -30.16
CA TYR A 159 48.38 1.38 -31.31
C TYR A 159 49.78 1.86 -30.91
N THR A 160 50.86 1.14 -31.22
CA THR A 160 52.21 1.68 -31.05
C THR A 160 52.45 2.75 -32.14
N PRO A 161 52.79 4.02 -31.81
CA PRO A 161 53.21 4.57 -30.51
C PRO A 161 52.14 5.42 -29.77
N VAL A 162 50.88 5.44 -30.22
CA VAL A 162 49.81 6.29 -29.70
C VAL A 162 48.67 5.46 -29.08
N SER A 163 48.48 5.60 -27.77
CA SER A 163 47.27 5.13 -27.09
C SER A 163 46.16 6.18 -27.23
N SER A 164 44.94 5.74 -27.54
CA SER A 164 43.76 6.61 -27.61
C SER A 164 42.62 6.01 -26.80
N VAL A 165 41.84 6.89 -26.16
CA VAL A 165 40.64 6.52 -25.42
C VAL A 165 39.44 6.82 -26.29
N GLN A 166 38.67 5.79 -26.64
CA GLN A 166 37.38 5.96 -27.29
C GLN A 166 36.29 5.83 -26.22
N THR A 167 35.51 6.89 -26.03
CA THR A 167 34.30 6.85 -25.20
C THR A 167 33.07 6.97 -26.07
N GLY A 168 31.98 6.36 -25.65
CA GLY A 168 30.74 6.43 -26.39
C GLY A 168 29.57 5.87 -25.60
N VAL A 169 28.41 5.87 -26.25
CA VAL A 169 27.18 5.29 -25.74
C VAL A 169 26.71 4.26 -26.75
N THR A 170 26.54 3.02 -26.31
CA THR A 170 25.94 1.96 -27.10
C THR A 170 24.44 1.99 -26.92
N PHE A 171 23.71 1.95 -28.02
CA PHE A 171 22.26 1.78 -28.05
C PHE A 171 21.95 0.36 -28.51
N LYS A 172 21.29 -0.40 -27.65
CA LYS A 172 20.84 -1.75 -27.98
C LYS A 172 19.31 -1.78 -28.00
N LEU A 173 18.78 -2.05 -29.18
CA LEU A 173 17.37 -2.35 -29.38
C LEU A 173 17.18 -3.86 -29.25
N ILE A 174 16.33 -4.27 -28.32
CA ILE A 174 16.00 -5.67 -28.09
C ILE A 174 14.62 -5.91 -28.68
N PHE A 175 14.55 -6.77 -29.71
CA PHE A 175 13.32 -7.20 -30.39
C PHE A 175 13.10 -8.70 -30.16
#